data_AF-A0A8J8NA81-F1
#
_entry.id   AF-A0A8J8NA81-F1
#
_cell.length_a   1.000
_cell.length_b   1.000
_cell.length_c   1.000
_cell.angle_alpha   90.00
_cell.angle_beta   90.00
_cell.angle_gamma   90.00
#
_symmetry.space_group_name_H-M   'P 1'
#
loop_
_entity.id
_entity.type
_entity.pdbx_description
1 polymer ?
#
loop_
_entity_poly.entity_id
_entity_poly.type
_entity_poly.pdbx_seq_one_letter_code
_entity_poly.pdbx_strand_id
1 'polypeptide(L)' 'MHYICSICKSGLDEDHIIICEGCDRGFHSNCHDPVVKLETLNEDEPWNCKSCQLEAQL' A
#
# COMPACT_ATOMS: atom_id res chain seq x y z
N MET A 1 -10.03 1.79 -14.11
CA MET A 1 -8.78 2.47 -13.70
C MET A 1 -7.84 1.39 -13.21
N HIS A 2 -6.60 1.33 -13.69
CA HIS A 2 -5.61 0.37 -13.19
C HIS A 2 -4.69 1.09 -12.22
N TYR A 3 -4.64 0.61 -10.97
CA TYR A 3 -3.67 1.11 -10.00
C TYR A 3 -2.27 0.61 -10.37
N ILE A 4 -1.24 1.41 -10.08
CA ILE A 4 0.15 1.08 -10.37
C ILE A 4 0.93 1.04 -9.06
N CYS A 5 1.69 -0.01 -8.84
CA CYS A 5 2.57 -0.10 -7.69
C CYS A 5 3.67 0.96 -7.78
N SER A 6 3.81 1.74 -6.71
CA SER A 6 4.80 2.81 -6.61
C SER A 6 6.24 2.31 -6.54
N ILE A 7 6.45 1.02 -6.25
CA ILE A 7 7.76 0.39 -6.13
C ILE A 7 8.20 -0.22 -7.47
N CYS A 8 7.48 -1.21 -7.99
CA CYS A 8 7.85 -1.90 -9.23
C CYS A 8 7.34 -1.22 -10.52
N LYS A 9 6.50 -0.18 -10.40
CA LYS A 9 5.88 0.54 -11.53
C LYS A 9 5.02 -0.34 -12.44
N SER A 10 4.54 -1.46 -11.93
CA SER A 10 3.65 -2.41 -12.60
C SER A 10 2.28 -2.43 -11.91
N GLY A 11 1.24 -2.74 -12.68
CA GLY A 11 -0.10 -3.11 -12.18
C GLY A 11 -0.61 -4.43 -12.76
N LEU A 12 0.31 -5.26 -13.29
CA LEU A 12 0.01 -6.49 -14.01
C LEU A 12 0.20 -7.76 -13.16
N ASP A 13 0.68 -7.63 -11.93
CA ASP A 13 0.87 -8.77 -11.03
C ASP A 13 -0.47 -9.18 -10.39
N GLU A 14 -0.63 -10.47 -10.10
CA GLU A 14 -1.81 -11.04 -9.42
C GLU A 14 -1.90 -10.63 -7.93
N ASP A 15 -0.85 -9.99 -7.40
CA ASP A 15 -0.83 -9.47 -6.05
C ASP A 15 -1.77 -8.26 -5.91
N HIS A 16 -2.48 -8.18 -4.78
CA HIS A 16 -3.41 -7.08 -4.53
C HIS A 16 -2.64 -5.77 -4.35
N ILE A 17 -3.08 -4.72 -5.04
CA ILE A 17 -2.59 -3.35 -4.83
C ILE A 17 -3.40 -2.69 -3.74
N ILE A 18 -2.72 -2.29 -2.66
CA ILE A 18 -3.27 -1.54 -1.55
C ILE A 18 -3.00 -0.06 -1.77
N ILE A 19 -4.01 0.78 -1.57
CA ILE A 19 -3.89 2.23 -1.69
C ILE A 19 -3.65 2.84 -0.32
N CYS A 20 -2.65 3.71 -0.22
CA CYS A 20 -2.38 4.46 1.00
C CYS A 20 -3.31 5.68 1.08
N GLU A 21 -4.13 5.75 2.13
CA GLU A 21 -5.06 6.87 2.37
C GLU A 21 -4.35 8.21 2.66
N GLY A 22 -3.07 8.17 3.02
CA GLY A 22 -2.29 9.38 3.35
C GLY A 22 -1.61 10.04 2.14
N CYS A 23 -1.38 9.31 1.04
CA CYS A 23 -0.64 9.83 -0.11
C CYS A 23 -1.14 9.34 -1.48
N ASP A 24 -2.26 8.62 -1.52
CA ASP A 24 -2.90 8.05 -2.72
C ASP A 24 -2.00 7.14 -3.59
N ARG A 25 -0.89 6.67 -3.03
CA ARG A 25 0.02 5.75 -3.72
C ARG A 25 -0.44 4.30 -3.56
N GLY A 26 -0.40 3.56 -4.66
CA GLY A 26 -0.62 2.11 -4.67
C GLY A 26 0.64 1.30 -4.40
N PHE A 27 0.51 0.18 -3.67
CA PHE A 27 1.58 -0.75 -3.35
C PHE A 27 1.09 -2.20 -3.44
N HIS A 28 1.81 -3.07 -4.14
CA HIS A 28 1.61 -4.51 -3.91
C HIS A 28 2.01 -4.86 -2.49
N SER A 29 1.29 -5.81 -1.89
CA SER A 29 1.59 -6.36 -0.55
C SER A 29 3.06 -6.73 -0.38
N ASN A 30 3.62 -7.44 -1.37
CA ASN A 30 4.99 -7.94 -1.37
C ASN A 30 6.05 -6.91 -1.78
N CYS A 31 5.65 -5.81 -2.43
CA CYS A 31 6.58 -4.76 -2.85
C CYS A 31 6.83 -3.72 -1.75
N HIS A 32 5.92 -3.60 -0.78
CA HIS A 32 6.08 -2.69 0.34
C HIS A 32 7.03 -3.27 1.40
N ASP A 33 7.77 -2.40 2.09
CA ASP A 33 8.65 -2.76 3.21
C ASP A 33 8.19 -2.02 4.48
N PRO A 34 7.75 -2.72 5.55
CA PRO A 34 7.60 -4.17 5.65
C PRO A 34 6.48 -4.72 4.74
N VAL A 35 6.56 -6.00 4.38
CA VAL A 35 5.51 -6.68 3.58
C VAL A 35 4.15 -6.51 4.26
N VAL A 36 3.16 -6.07 3.48
CA VAL A 36 1.80 -5.90 4.00
C VAL A 36 1.09 -7.23 3.99
N LYS A 37 0.71 -7.70 5.17
CA LYS A 37 -0.09 -8.93 5.30
C LYS A 37 -1.56 -8.59 5.05
N LEU A 38 -2.09 -8.99 3.89
CA LEU A 38 -3.48 -8.71 3.51
C LEU A 38 -4.49 -9.24 4.55
N GLU A 39 -4.19 -10.37 5.20
CA GLU A 39 -5.01 -10.94 6.30
C GLU A 39 -5.12 -10.03 7.53
N THR A 40 -4.20 -9.08 7.70
CA THR A 40 -4.18 -8.14 8.82
C THR A 40 -4.82 -6.80 8.46
N LEU A 41 -5.14 -6.58 7.18
CA LEU A 41 -5.84 -5.38 6.75
C LEU A 41 -7.33 -5.55 7.07
N ASN A 42 -7.88 -4.54 7.73
CA ASN A 42 -9.31 -4.41 7.89
C ASN A 42 -9.84 -3.50 6.78
N GLU A 43 -10.80 -3.97 6.00
CA GLU A 43 -11.39 -3.19 4.88
C GLU A 43 -12.13 -1.94 5.37
N ASP A 44 -12.59 -1.94 6.62
CA ASP A 44 -13.23 -0.79 7.26
C ASP A 44 -12.25 0.26 7.81
N GLU A 45 -10.94 -0.06 7.88
CA GLU A 45 -9.93 0.84 8.45
C GLU A 45 -8.98 1.38 7.36
N PRO A 46 -8.62 2.68 7.41
CA PRO A 46 -7.69 3.26 6.46
C PRO A 46 -6.29 2.65 6.64
N TRP A 47 -5.69 2.18 5.55
CA TRP A 47 -4.30 1.76 5.55
C TRP A 47 -3.38 2.91 5.15
N ASN A 48 -2.26 3.07 5.86
CA ASN A 48 -1.22 4.02 5.53
C ASN A 48 0.12 3.31 5.32
N CYS A 49 0.85 3.72 4.29
CA CYS A 49 2.20 3.21 4.03
C CYS A 49 3.18 3.66 5.11
N LYS A 50 4.32 2.97 5.20
CA LYS A 50 5.37 3.23 6.20
C LYS A 50 5.80 4.70 6.24
N SER A 51 5.90 5.36 5.09
CA SER A 51 6.26 6.79 5.03
C SER A 51 5.22 7.67 5.72
N CYS A 52 3.93 7.50 5.40
CA CYS A 52 2.86 8.28 6.02
C CYS A 52 2.74 7.97 7.52
N GLN A 53 2.96 6.71 7.92
CA GLN A 53 2.99 6.32 9.34
C GLN A 53 4.12 7.00 10.12
N LEU A 54 5.28 7.24 9.48
CA LEU A 54 6.41 7.95 10.07
C LEU A 54 6.17 9.46 10.13
N GLU A 55 5.53 10.04 9.11
CA GLU A 55 5.23 11.49 9.08
C GLU A 55 4.15 11.90 10.08
N ALA A 56 3.20 11.02 10.41
CA ALA A 56 2.15 11.29 11.38
C ALA A 56 2.63 11.42 12.85
N GLN A 57 3.94 11.33 13.10
CA GLN A 57 4.56 11.41 14.43
C GLN A 57 5.41 12.67 14.65
N LEU A 58 5.36 13.63 13.72
CA LEU A 58 5.96 14.97 13.83
C LEU A 58 4.90 16.03 14.10
#